data_AF-A0A952TJB3-F1
#
_entry.id   AF-A0A952TJB3-F1
#
_cell.length_a   1.000
_cell.length_b   1.000
_cell.length_c   1.000
_cell.angle_alpha   90.00
_cell.angle_beta   90.00
_cell.angle_gamma   90.00
#
_symmetry.space_group_name_H-M   'P 1'
#
loop_
_entity.id
_entity.type
_entity.pdbx_description
1 polymer ?
#
loop_
_entity_poly.entity_id
_entity_poly.type
_entity_poly.pdbx_seq_one_letter_code
_entity_poly.pdbx_strand_id
1 'polypeptide(L)'
;MDNVVSISQTQRTFTLQQAQELLPVIIHITAESQREVSRMVNRLEAIKYGSTEAAQQLEEDIQTQIDHWQQKLSRLGVHPKGLWLADFDNGRGYYCWKYPESSIRFFHGYQDGFSGRQEIHPESLV
;
A
#
# COMPACT_ATOMS: atom_id res chain seq x y z
N MET A 1 32.51 -18.25 19.12
CA MET A 1 32.50 -17.32 17.97
C MET A 1 31.04 -17.12 17.62
N ASP A 2 30.44 -16.13 18.27
CA ASP A 2 29.02 -15.82 18.17
C ASP A 2 28.74 -15.20 16.80
N ASN A 3 28.03 -15.94 15.95
CA ASN A 3 27.56 -15.44 14.67
C ASN A 3 26.35 -14.55 14.93
N VAL A 4 26.62 -13.28 15.20
CA VAL A 4 25.60 -12.22 15.21
C VAL A 4 25.15 -12.05 13.75
N VAL A 5 23.99 -12.60 13.43
CA VAL A 5 23.30 -12.31 12.17
C VAL A 5 22.77 -10.88 12.28
N SER A 6 23.42 -9.96 11.58
CA SER A 6 22.91 -8.60 11.39
C SER A 6 21.51 -8.66 10.78
N ILE A 7 20.50 -8.20 11.53
CA ILE A 7 19.15 -7.92 11.02
C ILE A 7 19.22 -6.60 10.24
N SER A 8 19.97 -6.57 9.14
CA SER A 8 19.76 -5.53 8.13
C SER A 8 18.50 -5.94 7.36
N GLN A 9 17.49 -5.08 7.33
CA GLN A 9 16.30 -5.22 6.49
C GLN A 9 16.74 -5.32 5.01
N THR A 10 17.12 -6.51 4.56
CA THR A 10 17.27 -6.81 3.14
C THR A 10 15.89 -6.65 2.52
N GLN A 11 15.74 -5.65 1.66
CA GLN A 11 14.54 -5.37 0.87
C GLN A 11 13.96 -6.68 0.36
N ARG A 12 12.74 -7.03 0.80
CA ARG A 12 12.09 -8.27 0.39
C ARG A 12 11.68 -8.11 -1.06
N THR A 13 12.34 -8.84 -1.95
CA THR A 13 11.88 -8.97 -3.33
C THR A 13 10.83 -10.07 -3.44
N PHE A 14 9.90 -9.92 -4.36
CA PHE A 14 8.78 -10.82 -4.63
C PHE A 14 8.86 -11.37 -6.04
N THR A 15 8.56 -12.65 -6.21
CA THR A 15 8.04 -13.15 -7.49
C THR A 15 6.59 -12.69 -7.67
N LEU A 16 6.08 -12.67 -8.90
CA LEU A 16 4.67 -12.35 -9.15
C LEU A 16 3.74 -13.28 -8.36
N GLN A 17 4.06 -14.57 -8.30
CA GLN A 17 3.29 -15.54 -7.52
C GLN A 17 3.24 -15.16 -6.03
N GLN A 18 4.38 -14.86 -5.42
CA GLN A 18 4.43 -14.46 -4.01
C GLN A 18 3.64 -13.18 -3.75
N ALA A 19 3.70 -12.22 -4.68
CA ALA A 19 2.92 -10.99 -4.58
C ALA A 19 1.42 -11.26 -4.67
N GLN A 20 0.98 -12.15 -5.58
CA GLN A 20 -0.42 -12.57 -5.71
C GLN A 20 -0.91 -13.34 -4.47
N GLU A 21 -0.06 -14.20 -3.88
CA GLU A 21 -0.38 -14.95 -2.66
C GLU A 21 -0.54 -14.03 -1.44
N LEU A 22 0.24 -12.95 -1.37
CA LEU A 22 0.13 -11.94 -0.31
C LEU A 22 -1.06 -10.99 -0.52
N LEU A 23 -1.51 -10.80 -1.76
CA LEU A 23 -2.51 -9.80 -2.12
C LEU A 23 -3.83 -9.88 -1.32
N PRO A 24 -4.42 -11.06 -1.04
CA PRO A 24 -5.65 -11.15 -0.25
C PRO A 24 -5.52 -10.49 1.14
N VAL A 25 -4.35 -10.59 1.77
CA VAL A 25 -4.06 -9.93 3.06
C VAL A 25 -3.99 -8.42 2.88
N ILE A 26 -3.34 -7.94 1.82
CA ILE A 26 -3.25 -6.50 1.49
C ILE A 26 -4.64 -5.92 1.19
N ILE A 27 -5.47 -6.64 0.44
CA ILE A 27 -6.86 -6.27 0.15
C ILE A 27 -7.65 -6.13 1.46
N HIS A 28 -7.55 -7.12 2.36
CA HIS A 28 -8.27 -7.09 3.62
C HIS A 28 -7.87 -5.88 4.48
N ILE A 29 -6.57 -5.68 4.70
CA ILE A 29 -6.04 -4.53 5.47
C ILE A 29 -6.49 -3.20 4.85
N THR A 30 -6.40 -3.09 3.52
CA THR A 30 -6.77 -1.88 2.80
C THR A 30 -8.27 -1.61 2.85
N ALA A 31 -9.11 -2.64 2.73
CA ALA A 31 -10.56 -2.50 2.81
C ALA A 31 -11.02 -2.10 4.22
N GLU A 32 -10.36 -2.58 5.28
CA GLU A 32 -10.62 -2.10 6.64
C GLU A 32 -10.25 -0.63 6.79
N SER A 33 -9.01 -0.26 6.45
CA SER A 33 -8.54 1.12 6.57
C SER A 33 -9.34 2.10 5.71
N GLN A 34 -9.70 1.72 4.49
CA GLN A 34 -10.53 2.54 3.61
C GLN A 34 -11.92 2.79 4.21
N ARG A 35 -12.55 1.76 4.82
CA ARG A 35 -13.85 1.94 5.48
C ARG A 35 -13.76 2.90 6.66
N GLU A 36 -12.73 2.78 7.50
CA GLU A 36 -12.51 3.70 8.63
C GLU A 36 -12.30 5.14 8.15
N VAL A 37 -11.40 5.34 7.18
CA VAL A 37 -11.12 6.65 6.61
C VAL A 37 -12.36 7.25 5.96
N SER A 38 -13.14 6.47 5.19
CA SER A 38 -14.39 6.95 4.60
C SER A 38 -15.41 7.38 5.66
N ARG A 39 -15.53 6.67 6.79
CA ARG A 39 -16.40 7.09 7.89
C ARG A 39 -15.98 8.43 8.49
N MET A 40 -14.68 8.63 8.69
CA MET A 40 -14.13 9.88 9.23
C MET A 40 -14.27 11.05 8.24
N VAL A 41 -13.99 10.83 6.95
CA VAL A 41 -14.17 11.85 5.91
C VAL A 41 -15.62 12.30 5.82
N ASN A 42 -16.59 11.37 5.84
CA ASN A 42 -18.01 11.72 5.84
C ASN A 42 -18.40 12.57 7.07
N ARG A 43 -17.81 12.27 8.24
CA ARG A 43 -18.03 13.07 9.46
C ARG A 43 -17.38 14.46 9.34
N LEU A 44 -16.20 14.56 8.72
CA LEU A 44 -15.51 15.83 8.49
C LEU A 44 -16.32 16.75 7.58
N GLU A 45 -16.88 16.19 6.50
CA GLU A 45 -17.76 16.92 5.59
C GLU A 45 -19.01 17.46 6.30
N ALA A 46 -19.59 16.69 7.23
CA ALA A 46 -20.74 17.14 8.02
C ALA A 46 -20.38 18.26 9.03
N ILE A 47 -19.13 18.35 9.48
CA ILE A 47 -18.65 19.32 10.47
C ILE A 47 -18.06 20.58 9.82
N LYS A 48 -17.78 20.58 8.50
CA LYS A 48 -17.12 21.70 7.78
C LYS A 48 -17.83 23.06 7.88
N TYR A 49 -19.06 23.12 8.37
CA TYR A 49 -19.80 24.36 8.69
C TYR A 49 -19.84 24.71 10.19
N GLY A 50 -19.11 23.99 11.04
CA GLY A 50 -19.13 24.06 12.51
C GLY A 50 -17.76 24.33 13.14
N SER A 51 -17.43 23.62 14.24
CA SER A 51 -16.21 23.84 15.03
C SER A 51 -14.93 23.45 14.27
N THR A 52 -13.99 24.39 14.17
CA THR A 52 -12.68 24.20 13.52
C THR A 52 -11.80 23.20 14.27
N GLU A 53 -11.88 23.12 15.60
CA GLU A 53 -11.09 22.20 16.42
C GLU A 53 -11.52 20.74 16.20
N ALA A 54 -12.82 20.48 16.14
CA ALA A 54 -13.34 19.14 15.86
C ALA A 54 -13.00 18.68 14.43
N ALA A 55 -12.95 19.60 13.46
CA ALA A 55 -12.50 19.32 12.12
C ALA A 55 -11.01 18.95 12.09
N GLN A 56 -10.17 19.75 12.77
CA GLN A 56 -8.73 19.49 12.85
C GLN A 56 -8.42 18.13 13.50
N GLN A 57 -9.06 17.81 14.63
CA GLN A 57 -8.85 16.51 15.29
C GLN A 57 -9.18 15.33 14.37
N LEU A 58 -10.22 15.47 13.55
CA LEU A 58 -10.64 14.42 12.63
C LEU A 58 -9.69 14.28 11.43
N GLU A 59 -9.10 15.38 10.96
CA GLU A 59 -8.03 15.35 9.96
C GLU A 59 -6.79 14.62 10.50
N GLU A 60 -6.40 14.86 11.75
CA GLU A 60 -5.31 14.16 12.44
C GLU A 60 -5.61 12.66 12.61
N ASP A 61 -6.84 12.30 12.96
CA ASP A 61 -7.29 10.91 13.07
C ASP A 61 -7.25 10.19 11.70
N ILE A 62 -7.66 10.87 10.62
CA ILE A 62 -7.56 10.36 9.25
C ILE A 62 -6.11 10.07 8.88
N GLN A 63 -5.21 11.03 9.11
CA GLN A 63 -3.78 10.86 8.82
C GLN A 63 -3.20 9.68 9.61
N THR A 64 -3.54 9.59 10.90
CA THR A 64 -3.10 8.48 11.76
C THR A 64 -3.56 7.12 11.23
N GLN A 65 -4.80 6.99 10.75
CA GLN A 65 -5.27 5.73 10.16
C GLN A 65 -4.56 5.39 8.84
N ILE A 66 -4.26 6.39 8.03
CA ILE A 66 -3.48 6.21 6.80
C ILE A 66 -2.05 5.75 7.15
N ASP A 67 -1.42 6.35 8.15
CA ASP A 67 -0.06 5.98 8.58
C ASP A 67 -0.02 4.55 9.13
N HIS A 68 -1.02 4.16 9.92
CA HIS A 68 -1.15 2.77 10.38
C HIS A 68 -1.29 1.78 9.23
N TRP A 69 -2.06 2.11 8.19
CA TRP A 69 -2.15 1.29 6.98
C TRP A 69 -0.79 1.17 6.29
N GLN A 70 -0.08 2.29 6.08
CA GLN A 70 1.25 2.28 5.45
C GLN A 70 2.26 1.44 6.23
N GLN A 71 2.24 1.51 7.57
CA GLN A 71 3.11 0.73 8.43
C GLN A 71 2.81 -0.77 8.36
N LYS A 72 1.52 -1.16 8.31
CA LYS A 72 1.12 -2.57 8.14
C LYS A 72 1.64 -3.14 6.83
N LEU A 73 1.50 -2.41 5.72
CA LEU A 73 2.02 -2.83 4.41
C LEU A 73 3.56 -2.90 4.41
N SER A 74 4.23 -1.88 4.94
CA SER A 74 5.69 -1.85 5.03
C SER A 74 6.25 -3.03 5.84
N ARG A 75 5.59 -3.44 6.92
CA ARG A 75 5.98 -4.63 7.72
C ARG A 75 5.85 -5.95 6.96
N LEU A 76 5.01 -6.00 5.93
CA LEU A 76 4.88 -7.14 5.03
C LEU A 76 5.91 -7.13 3.89
N GLY A 77 6.73 -6.07 3.80
CA GLY A 77 7.70 -5.84 2.73
C GLY A 77 7.12 -5.12 1.52
N VAL A 78 5.87 -4.64 1.60
CA VAL A 78 5.17 -3.96 0.51
C VAL A 78 5.38 -2.45 0.65
N HIS A 79 5.59 -1.75 -0.48
CA HIS A 79 5.82 -0.32 -0.52
C HIS A 79 4.51 0.45 -0.78
N PRO A 80 3.87 1.07 0.22
CA PRO A 80 2.71 1.93 -0.03
C PRO A 80 3.12 3.17 -0.85
N LYS A 81 2.28 3.59 -1.80
CA LYS A 81 2.52 4.71 -2.72
C LYS A 81 1.32 5.65 -2.81
N GLY A 82 1.08 6.43 -1.76
CA GLY A 82 -0.15 7.22 -1.66
C GLY A 82 -1.35 6.36 -1.27
N LEU A 83 -2.55 6.92 -1.40
CA LEU A 83 -3.76 6.31 -0.84
C LEU A 83 -4.14 5.02 -1.58
N TRP A 84 -4.11 3.91 -0.84
CA TRP A 84 -4.58 2.59 -1.28
C TRP A 84 -3.87 2.05 -2.52
N LEU A 85 -2.62 2.47 -2.70
CA LEU A 85 -1.72 2.01 -3.76
C LEU A 85 -0.50 1.35 -3.13
N ALA A 86 -0.10 0.21 -3.68
CA ALA A 86 1.00 -0.58 -3.14
C ALA A 86 1.86 -1.19 -4.24
N ASP A 87 3.16 -1.14 -4.04
CA ASP A 87 4.19 -1.69 -4.91
C ASP A 87 4.90 -2.86 -4.24
N PHE A 88 5.11 -3.93 -4.99
CA PHE A 88 5.88 -5.11 -4.58
C PHE A 88 7.18 -5.12 -5.38
N ASP A 89 8.31 -4.90 -4.71
CA ASP A 89 9.62 -4.89 -5.37
C ASP A 89 9.96 -6.29 -5.90
N ASN A 90 10.36 -6.41 -7.16
CA ASN A 90 10.79 -7.67 -7.76
C ASN A 90 12.30 -7.71 -8.08
N GLY A 91 13.05 -6.68 -7.67
CA GLY A 91 14.47 -6.50 -7.92
C GLY A 91 14.83 -5.87 -9.27
N ARG A 92 13.84 -5.62 -10.14
CA ARG A 92 14.01 -4.93 -11.44
C ARG A 92 13.01 -3.78 -11.62
N GLY A 93 12.08 -3.63 -10.69
CA GLY A 93 11.00 -2.66 -10.68
C GLY A 93 9.92 -3.14 -9.71
N TYR A 94 8.68 -2.70 -9.94
CA TYR A 94 7.58 -2.99 -9.04
C TYR A 94 6.43 -3.67 -9.76
N TYR A 95 5.92 -4.73 -9.15
CA TYR A 95 4.54 -5.13 -9.42
C TYR A 95 3.62 -4.19 -8.66
N CYS A 96 2.67 -3.59 -9.37
CA CYS A 96 1.89 -2.49 -8.84
C CYS A 96 0.41 -2.88 -8.71
N TRP A 97 -0.19 -2.50 -7.59
CA TRP A 97 -1.58 -2.77 -7.27
C TRP A 97 -2.27 -1.55 -6.69
N LYS A 98 -3.50 -1.29 -7.15
CA LYS A 98 -4.37 -0.26 -6.58
C LYS A 98 -5.69 -0.88 -6.13
N TYR A 99 -6.12 -0.58 -4.91
CA TYR A 99 -7.46 -0.96 -4.47
C TYR A 99 -8.55 -0.34 -5.39
N PRO A 100 -9.59 -1.09 -5.81
CA PRO A 100 -9.97 -2.46 -5.42
C PRO A 100 -9.63 -3.55 -6.46
N GLU A 101 -8.51 -3.44 -7.18
CA GLU A 101 -8.11 -4.47 -8.14
C GLU A 101 -8.01 -5.86 -7.45
N SER A 102 -8.54 -6.91 -8.06
CA SER A 102 -8.61 -8.25 -7.46
C SER A 102 -7.31 -9.07 -7.64
N SER A 103 -6.42 -8.62 -8.51
CA SER A 103 -5.14 -9.26 -8.80
C SER A 103 -4.11 -8.23 -9.25
N ILE A 104 -2.84 -8.57 -9.09
CA ILE A 104 -1.72 -7.80 -9.62
C ILE A 104 -1.61 -8.07 -11.12
N ARG A 105 -1.79 -7.04 -11.94
CA ARG A 105 -1.74 -7.16 -13.42
C ARG A 105 -0.73 -6.24 -14.07
N PHE A 106 -0.06 -5.40 -13.31
CA PHE A 106 0.78 -4.35 -13.85
C PHE A 106 2.16 -4.34 -13.22
N PHE A 107 3.14 -3.96 -14.03
CA PHE A 107 4.51 -3.70 -13.65
C PHE A 107 4.90 -2.27 -14.04
N HIS A 108 5.77 -1.62 -13.26
CA HIS A 108 6.46 -0.42 -13.71
C HIS A 108 7.92 -0.44 -13.27
N GLY A 109 8.78 0.24 -14.05
CA GLY A 109 10.17 0.43 -13.67
C GLY A 109 10.31 1.33 -12.44
N TYR A 110 11.51 1.37 -11.85
CA TYR A 110 11.78 2.19 -10.66
C TYR A 110 11.56 3.70 -10.88
N GLN A 111 11.57 4.18 -12.13
CA GLN A 111 11.44 5.60 -12.48
C GLN A 111 10.07 5.99 -13.05
N ASP A 112 9.20 5.04 -13.40
CA ASP A 112 8.01 5.31 -14.22
C ASP A 112 6.75 5.65 -13.40
N GLY A 113 6.76 5.29 -12.10
CA GLY A 113 5.62 5.44 -11.20
C GLY A 113 4.35 4.72 -11.66
N PHE A 114 3.23 4.98 -10.98
CA PHE A 114 1.95 4.31 -11.28
C PHE A 114 1.43 4.57 -12.71
N SER A 115 1.60 5.79 -13.21
CA SER A 115 1.11 6.20 -14.54
C SER A 115 1.81 5.51 -15.69
N GLY A 116 3.05 5.03 -15.48
CA GLY A 116 3.83 4.31 -16.49
C GLY A 116 3.64 2.79 -16.47
N ARG A 117 2.64 2.28 -15.75
CA ARG A 117 2.44 0.84 -15.56
C ARG A 117 2.07 0.12 -16.87
N GLN A 118 2.71 -1.01 -17.10
CA GLN A 118 2.52 -1.89 -18.24
C GLN A 118 1.87 -3.19 -17.79
N GLU A 119 0.98 -3.74 -18.62
CA GLU A 119 0.32 -5.01 -18.30
C GLU A 119 1.35 -6.15 -18.30
N ILE A 120 1.25 -7.04 -17.32
CA ILE A 120 2.10 -8.22 -17.23
C ILE A 120 1.51 -9.28 -18.14
N HIS A 121 2.18 -9.55 -19.26
CA HIS A 121 1.83 -10.68 -20.11
C HIS A 121 2.57 -11.94 -19.64
N PRO A 122 1.92 -13.13 -19.67
CA PRO A 122 2.55 -14.40 -19.25
C PRO A 122 3.88 -14.69 -19.97
N GLU A 123 4.03 -14.21 -21.21
CA GLU A 123 5.22 -14.38 -22.05
C GLU A 123 6.39 -13.47 -21.65
N SER A 124 6.15 -12.46 -20.83
CA SER A 124 7.16 -11.48 -20.39
C SER A 124 7.92 -11.91 -19.13
N LEU A 125 7.64 -13.12 -18.61
CA LEU A 125 8.23 -13.67 -17.38
C LEU A 125 9.33 -14.71 -17.65
N VAL A 126 9.77 -14.86 -18.91
CA VAL A 126 10.82 -15.81 -19.35
C VAL A 126 12.19 -15.15 -19.40
#